data_AF-A0AAD5BGH6-F1
#
_entry.id   AF-A0AAD5BGH6-F1
#
_cell.length_a   1.000
_cell.length_b   1.000
_cell.length_c   1.000
_cell.angle_alpha   90.00
_cell.angle_beta   90.00
_cell.angle_gamma   90.00
#
_symmetry.space_group_name_H-M   'P 1'
#
loop_
_entity.id
_entity.type
_entity.pdbx_description
1 polymer ?
#
loop_
_entity_poly.entity_id
_entity_poly.type
_entity_poly.pdbx_seq_one_letter_code
_entity_poly.pdbx_strand_id
1 'polypeptide(L)'
;MEPTERRTSLPDTYIPKYSVEYLSRSLERLTTESLYQLCLRWTKSQHTQPQLPKDTIYTHQGFCNKLTKDIKALQKNPQTEKSDIIRKIIYEYWSSGLNLLQHAQLDSQLILDDFGDFGWTYSIIKDGDGKEVCSQIDIPSFTKNIVSRVNELYLTHVYVFKHPQLPAHVVRIQVFDLNSRQGLLDSSQPQVSPHAPFLICTPSESPYIFHSEISDDVFHKLILKTIELCLPENDKIPVKLVTSEQKPIQSLASIHALKGNSRLGKSLGVWSQYAHGHVDTGPLGDLDQHSTLQEHFNGGSGSPETKLDEIASLRYQGFITDGHTSNRSSRKRDFSVVESEMVPTRSQFASHTPLQHTEFLIQEPINSNVPSRSNIKLKLFGSDRMGLHMDIL
;
A
#
# COMPACT_ATOMS: atom_id res chain seq x y z
N MET A 1 1.91 -46.18 12.59
CA MET A 1 1.96 -44.82 13.17
C MET A 1 2.11 -43.87 12.01
N GLU A 2 1.03 -43.27 11.56
CA GLU A 2 1.11 -42.18 10.58
C GLU A 2 1.84 -40.99 11.22
N PRO A 3 2.75 -40.31 10.51
CA PRO A 3 3.41 -39.13 11.03
C PRO A 3 2.34 -38.07 11.24
N THR A 4 2.15 -37.66 12.48
CA THR A 4 1.29 -36.52 12.83
C THR A 4 1.88 -35.30 12.13
N GLU A 5 1.20 -34.80 11.09
CA GLU A 5 1.59 -33.56 10.40
C GLU A 5 1.79 -32.47 11.47
N ARG A 6 3.02 -32.02 11.65
CA ARG A 6 3.32 -30.87 12.49
C ARG A 6 2.72 -29.65 11.79
N ARG A 7 1.50 -29.26 12.16
CA ARG A 7 0.87 -28.03 11.69
C ARG A 7 1.56 -26.84 12.37
N THR A 8 2.58 -26.32 11.71
CA THR A 8 3.30 -25.09 12.09
C THR A 8 2.59 -23.82 11.61
N SER A 9 1.48 -23.93 10.89
CA SER A 9 0.62 -22.79 10.58
C SER A 9 -0.25 -22.44 11.78
N LEU A 10 -0.20 -21.17 12.21
CA LEU A 10 -1.06 -20.65 13.27
C LEU A 10 -2.45 -20.31 12.72
N PRO A 11 -3.53 -20.67 13.45
CA PRO A 11 -4.88 -20.40 12.99
C PRO A 11 -5.25 -18.92 13.14
N ASP A 12 -6.19 -18.46 12.31
CA ASP A 12 -6.77 -17.10 12.34
C ASP A 12 -7.33 -16.70 13.71
N THR A 13 -7.80 -17.67 14.48
CA THR A 13 -8.41 -17.48 15.80
C THR A 13 -7.40 -17.37 16.93
N TYR A 14 -6.10 -17.61 16.67
CA TYR A 14 -5.06 -17.46 17.69
C TYR A 14 -4.94 -16.00 18.14
N ILE A 15 -4.88 -15.78 19.45
CA ILE A 15 -4.77 -14.45 20.05
C ILE A 15 -3.35 -14.30 20.61
N PRO A 16 -2.45 -13.57 19.93
CA PRO A 16 -1.13 -13.26 20.46
C PRO A 16 -1.24 -12.31 21.67
N LYS A 17 -0.32 -12.47 22.63
CA LYS A 17 -0.24 -11.59 23.80
C LYS A 17 0.53 -10.31 23.45
N TYR A 18 -0.17 -9.34 22.89
CA TYR A 18 0.35 -7.99 22.73
C TYR A 18 0.07 -7.12 23.95
N SER A 19 0.92 -6.12 24.19
CA SER A 19 0.62 -5.09 25.19
C SER A 19 -0.54 -4.21 24.72
N VAL A 20 -1.31 -3.69 25.68
CA VAL A 20 -2.41 -2.76 25.39
C VAL A 20 -1.90 -1.50 24.69
N GLU A 21 -0.70 -1.03 25.06
CA GLU A 21 -0.04 0.11 24.42
C GLU A 21 0.25 -0.15 22.93
N TYR A 22 0.70 -1.36 22.58
CA TYR A 22 0.94 -1.74 21.20
C TYR A 22 -0.37 -1.74 20.39
N LEU A 23 -1.45 -2.29 20.96
CA LEU A 23 -2.76 -2.31 20.33
C LEU A 23 -3.31 -0.89 20.14
N SER A 24 -3.19 -0.02 21.15
CA SER A 24 -3.62 1.39 21.05
C SER A 24 -2.89 2.10 19.93
N ARG A 25 -1.54 2.03 19.90
CA ARG A 25 -0.72 2.66 18.84
C ARG A 25 -1.05 2.12 17.45
N SER A 26 -1.34 0.82 17.33
CA SER A 26 -1.71 0.21 16.05
C SER A 26 -3.07 0.73 15.55
N LEU A 27 -4.06 0.82 16.42
CA LEU A 27 -5.40 1.34 16.09
C LEU A 27 -5.38 2.86 15.85
N GLU A 28 -4.53 3.60 16.56
CA GLU A 28 -4.34 5.04 16.41
C GLU A 28 -3.79 5.46 15.04
N ARG A 29 -3.21 4.54 14.26
CA ARG A 29 -2.71 4.84 12.91
C ARG A 29 -3.82 4.88 11.85
N LEU A 30 -4.92 4.15 12.05
CA LEU A 30 -6.02 4.05 11.07
C LEU A 30 -6.93 5.27 11.06
N THR A 31 -7.64 5.56 9.97
CA THR A 31 -8.68 6.60 10.04
C THR A 31 -9.84 6.16 10.95
N THR A 32 -10.59 7.13 11.50
CA THR A 32 -11.78 6.83 12.32
C THR A 32 -12.83 6.04 11.54
N GLU A 33 -13.00 6.33 10.24
CA GLU A 33 -13.94 5.61 9.37
C GLU A 33 -13.48 4.17 9.13
N SER A 34 -12.18 3.97 8.84
CA SER A 34 -11.57 2.64 8.69
C SER A 34 -11.80 1.78 9.94
N LEU A 35 -11.64 2.35 11.14
CA LEU A 35 -11.90 1.66 12.41
C LEU A 35 -13.37 1.23 12.56
N TYR A 36 -14.33 2.09 12.22
CA TYR A 36 -15.74 1.73 12.26
C TYR A 36 -16.07 0.59 11.29
N GLN A 37 -15.58 0.67 10.06
CA GLN A 37 -15.80 -0.38 9.05
C GLN A 37 -15.19 -1.72 9.46
N LEU A 38 -13.97 -1.72 10.03
CA LEU A 38 -13.33 -2.92 10.54
C LEU A 38 -14.12 -3.55 11.69
N CYS A 39 -14.55 -2.75 12.67
CA CYS A 39 -15.37 -3.25 13.78
C CYS A 39 -16.69 -3.87 13.29
N LEU A 40 -17.36 -3.23 12.32
CA LEU A 40 -18.57 -3.76 11.70
C LEU A 40 -18.32 -5.02 10.87
N ARG A 41 -17.13 -5.18 10.29
CA ARG A 41 -16.71 -6.40 9.59
C ARG A 41 -16.43 -7.52 10.58
N TRP A 42 -15.77 -7.21 11.69
CA TRP A 42 -15.39 -8.19 12.70
C TRP A 42 -16.59 -8.82 13.41
N THR A 43 -17.68 -8.07 13.59
CA THR A 43 -18.92 -8.62 14.17
C THR A 43 -19.62 -9.63 13.24
N LYS A 44 -19.37 -9.57 11.93
CA LYS A 44 -19.99 -10.45 10.93
C LYS A 44 -19.22 -11.76 10.71
N SER A 45 -17.90 -11.74 10.84
CA SER A 45 -17.06 -12.92 10.59
C SER A 45 -16.92 -13.81 11.83
N GLN A 46 -17.19 -15.11 11.68
CA GLN A 46 -17.15 -16.08 12.77
C GLN A 46 -15.79 -16.12 13.49
N HIS A 47 -14.69 -15.93 12.77
CA HIS A 47 -13.35 -15.99 13.34
C HIS A 47 -12.94 -14.74 14.12
N THR A 48 -13.60 -13.61 13.91
CA THR A 48 -13.22 -12.30 14.50
C THR A 48 -14.25 -11.77 15.49
N GLN A 49 -15.34 -12.49 15.68
CA GLN A 49 -16.36 -12.10 16.63
C GLN A 49 -15.77 -12.04 18.06
N PRO A 50 -16.22 -11.06 18.86
CA PRO A 50 -15.74 -10.92 20.21
C PRO A 50 -16.15 -12.11 21.07
N GLN A 51 -15.25 -12.53 21.98
CA GLN A 51 -15.58 -13.58 22.93
C GLN A 51 -16.63 -13.06 23.92
N LEU A 52 -17.65 -13.88 24.20
CA LEU A 52 -18.65 -13.56 25.21
C LEU A 52 -17.97 -13.44 26.59
N PRO A 53 -18.15 -12.33 27.31
CA PRO A 53 -17.76 -12.27 28.70
C PRO A 53 -18.52 -13.35 29.50
N LYS A 54 -17.84 -13.97 30.47
CA LYS A 54 -18.33 -15.14 31.21
C LYS A 54 -19.67 -14.89 31.93
N ASP A 55 -19.96 -13.63 32.24
CA ASP A 55 -21.12 -13.22 33.04
C ASP A 55 -22.24 -12.55 32.22
N THR A 56 -22.28 -12.74 30.89
CA THR A 56 -23.29 -12.06 30.05
C THR A 56 -24.59 -12.84 29.89
N ILE A 57 -25.71 -12.11 29.88
CA ILE A 57 -27.07 -12.60 29.62
C ILE A 57 -27.32 -12.74 28.10
N TYR A 58 -26.41 -12.25 27.26
CA TYR A 58 -26.59 -12.20 25.81
C TYR A 58 -26.17 -13.51 25.14
N THR A 59 -26.92 -13.90 24.09
CA THR A 59 -26.41 -14.85 23.10
C THR A 59 -25.30 -14.20 22.28
N HIS A 60 -24.40 -14.99 21.67
CA HIS A 60 -23.30 -14.47 20.85
C HIS A 60 -23.79 -13.51 19.76
N GLN A 61 -24.86 -13.89 19.05
CA GLN A 61 -25.49 -13.06 18.02
C GLN A 61 -26.16 -11.82 18.62
N GLY A 62 -26.78 -11.94 19.80
CA GLY A 62 -27.35 -10.80 20.53
C GLY A 62 -26.28 -9.77 20.92
N PHE A 63 -25.11 -10.24 21.35
CA PHE A 63 -23.97 -9.40 21.66
C PHE A 63 -23.43 -8.71 20.39
N CYS A 64 -23.18 -9.44 19.30
CA CYS A 64 -22.76 -8.85 18.02
C CYS A 64 -23.75 -7.80 17.48
N ASN A 65 -25.05 -8.03 17.64
CA ASN A 65 -26.09 -7.07 17.26
C ASN A 65 -26.06 -5.81 18.14
N LYS A 66 -25.82 -5.96 19.45
CA LYS A 66 -25.63 -4.84 20.38
C LYS A 66 -24.40 -4.01 19.97
N LEU A 67 -23.26 -4.65 19.75
CA LEU A 67 -22.04 -3.98 19.27
C LEU A 67 -22.30 -3.23 17.96
N THR A 68 -22.94 -3.87 16.99
CA THR A 68 -23.24 -3.24 15.69
C THR A 68 -24.11 -2.00 15.84
N LYS A 69 -25.07 -2.00 16.77
CA LYS A 69 -25.90 -0.82 17.07
C LYS A 69 -25.08 0.27 17.76
N ASP A 70 -24.23 -0.09 18.73
CA ASP A 70 -23.36 0.85 19.45
C ASP A 70 -22.38 1.54 18.50
N ILE A 71 -21.66 0.77 17.67
CA ILE A 71 -20.73 1.28 16.66
C ILE A 71 -21.42 2.26 15.69
N LYS A 72 -22.61 1.92 15.20
CA LYS A 72 -23.39 2.81 14.32
C LYS A 72 -23.89 4.07 15.04
N ALA A 73 -24.14 4.00 16.35
CA ALA A 73 -24.50 5.18 17.13
C ALA A 73 -23.30 6.10 17.31
N LEU A 74 -22.11 5.55 17.58
CA LEU A 74 -20.86 6.29 17.67
C LEU A 74 -20.49 6.97 16.34
N GLN A 75 -20.63 6.26 15.22
CA GLN A 75 -20.37 6.82 13.89
C GLN A 75 -21.28 8.02 13.56
N LYS A 76 -22.53 8.02 14.05
CA LYS A 76 -23.49 9.12 13.84
C LYS A 76 -23.29 10.29 14.79
N ASN A 77 -22.56 10.10 15.89
CA ASN A 77 -22.36 11.12 16.90
C ASN A 77 -21.09 11.93 16.58
N PRO A 78 -21.20 13.22 16.21
CA PRO A 78 -20.06 14.05 15.84
C PRO A 78 -19.13 14.41 17.02
N GLN A 79 -19.55 14.16 18.26
CA GLN A 79 -18.75 14.42 19.47
C GLN A 79 -17.86 13.23 19.87
N THR A 80 -17.98 12.08 19.19
CA THR A 80 -17.20 10.90 19.54
C THR A 80 -15.75 11.08 19.09
N GLU A 81 -14.81 10.99 20.02
CA GLU A 81 -13.40 11.01 19.69
C GLU A 81 -12.93 9.62 19.23
N LYS A 82 -11.85 9.60 18.43
CA LYS A 82 -11.22 8.33 18.01
C LYS A 82 -10.70 7.51 19.20
N SER A 83 -10.26 8.18 20.25
CA SER A 83 -9.84 7.59 21.52
C SER A 83 -10.96 6.75 22.17
N ASP A 84 -12.21 7.20 22.08
CA ASP A 84 -13.37 6.51 22.65
C ASP A 84 -13.62 5.15 21.99
N ILE A 85 -13.59 5.10 20.66
CA ILE A 85 -13.77 3.84 19.92
C ILE A 85 -12.61 2.89 20.17
N ILE A 86 -11.36 3.38 20.24
CA ILE A 86 -10.18 2.55 20.54
C ILE A 86 -10.28 1.95 21.94
N ARG A 87 -10.67 2.78 22.94
CA ARG A 87 -10.90 2.32 24.30
C ARG A 87 -11.98 1.24 24.35
N LYS A 88 -13.10 1.42 23.62
CA LYS A 88 -14.16 0.41 23.53
C LYS A 88 -13.68 -0.88 22.88
N ILE A 89 -12.89 -0.81 21.81
CA ILE A 89 -12.30 -1.99 21.15
C ILE A 89 -11.47 -2.79 22.15
N ILE A 90 -10.56 -2.13 22.87
CA ILE A 90 -9.58 -2.78 23.75
C ILE A 90 -10.23 -3.32 25.03
N TYR A 91 -11.12 -2.57 25.67
CA TYR A 91 -11.60 -2.91 27.02
C TYR A 91 -13.01 -3.50 27.06
N GLU A 92 -13.88 -3.17 26.09
CA GLU A 92 -15.28 -3.59 26.10
C GLU A 92 -15.56 -4.69 25.07
N TYR A 93 -15.10 -4.50 23.84
CA TYR A 93 -15.48 -5.35 22.71
C TYR A 93 -14.57 -6.58 22.59
N TRP A 94 -13.25 -6.39 22.56
CA TRP A 94 -12.25 -7.47 22.45
C TRP A 94 -11.27 -7.45 23.63
N SER A 95 -11.80 -7.58 24.84
CA SER A 95 -11.02 -7.51 26.10
C SER A 95 -9.91 -8.55 26.25
N SER A 96 -10.00 -9.67 25.51
CA SER A 96 -8.96 -10.71 25.49
C SER A 96 -7.81 -10.41 24.51
N GLY A 97 -7.90 -9.32 23.75
CA GLY A 97 -6.99 -9.00 22.65
C GLY A 97 -7.57 -9.32 21.28
N LEU A 98 -6.87 -8.88 20.24
CA LEU A 98 -7.22 -9.13 18.85
C LEU A 98 -6.52 -10.40 18.35
N ASN A 99 -7.20 -11.17 17.51
CA ASN A 99 -6.63 -12.36 16.90
C ASN A 99 -5.78 -12.06 15.66
N LEU A 100 -5.07 -13.07 15.16
CA LEU A 100 -4.17 -12.91 14.01
C LEU A 100 -4.86 -12.41 12.75
N LEU A 101 -6.09 -12.85 12.49
CA LEU A 101 -6.86 -12.38 11.35
C LEU A 101 -7.22 -10.89 11.48
N GLN A 102 -7.58 -10.43 12.67
CA GLN A 102 -7.84 -9.02 12.94
C GLN A 102 -6.58 -8.19 12.78
N HIS A 103 -5.44 -8.66 13.29
CA HIS A 103 -4.14 -8.01 13.07
C HIS A 103 -3.76 -7.91 11.59
N ALA A 104 -3.95 -8.98 10.84
CA ALA A 104 -3.69 -8.97 9.40
C ALA A 104 -4.60 -7.97 8.67
N GLN A 105 -5.88 -7.88 9.07
CA GLN A 105 -6.82 -6.91 8.49
C GLN A 105 -6.50 -5.46 8.85
N LEU A 106 -5.96 -5.19 10.05
CA LEU A 106 -5.46 -3.87 10.44
C LEU A 106 -4.30 -3.45 9.53
N ASP A 107 -3.30 -4.31 9.36
CA ASP A 107 -2.15 -4.04 8.49
C ASP A 107 -2.59 -3.87 7.04
N SER A 108 -3.51 -4.71 6.55
CA SER A 108 -4.10 -4.55 5.22
C SER A 108 -4.77 -3.20 5.05
N GLN A 109 -5.55 -2.74 6.03
CA GLN A 109 -6.21 -1.45 5.95
C GLN A 109 -5.21 -0.29 5.97
N LEU A 110 -4.11 -0.40 6.72
CA LEU A 110 -3.02 0.60 6.70
C LEU A 110 -2.34 0.69 5.33
N ILE A 111 -2.22 -0.43 4.61
CA ILE A 111 -1.72 -0.45 3.22
C ILE A 111 -2.72 0.26 2.28
N LEU A 112 -4.03 0.02 2.47
CA LEU A 112 -5.07 0.61 1.64
C LEU A 112 -5.22 2.12 1.84
N ASP A 113 -5.06 2.58 3.08
CA ASP A 113 -5.17 3.99 3.44
C ASP A 113 -3.89 4.79 3.09
N ASP A 114 -2.85 4.12 2.55
CA ASP A 114 -1.57 4.69 2.09
C ASP A 114 -0.85 5.58 3.13
N PHE A 115 -0.81 5.14 4.39
CA PHE A 115 -0.20 5.91 5.49
C PHE A 115 1.34 6.00 5.46
N GLY A 116 1.99 5.48 4.41
CA GLY A 116 3.45 5.53 4.24
C GLY A 116 4.25 4.69 5.24
N ASP A 117 3.57 3.85 6.01
CA ASP A 117 4.19 3.04 7.06
C ASP A 117 4.97 1.82 6.53
N PHE A 118 4.81 1.48 5.26
CA PHE A 118 5.43 0.32 4.63
C PHE A 118 6.41 0.75 3.54
N GLY A 119 7.68 0.43 3.71
CA GLY A 119 8.69 0.58 2.66
C GLY A 119 8.58 -0.53 1.63
N TRP A 120 8.21 -0.18 0.39
CA TRP A 120 8.12 -1.10 -0.74
C TRP A 120 9.38 -1.05 -1.59
N THR A 121 9.98 -2.21 -1.78
CA THR A 121 11.01 -2.49 -2.79
C THR A 121 10.41 -3.41 -3.85
N TYR A 122 11.14 -3.62 -4.94
CA TYR A 122 10.74 -4.56 -5.97
C TYR A 122 11.88 -5.46 -6.38
N SER A 123 11.49 -6.65 -6.82
CA SER A 123 12.35 -7.60 -7.50
C SER A 123 11.83 -7.87 -8.90
N ILE A 124 12.74 -8.08 -9.83
CA ILE A 124 12.46 -8.38 -11.23
C ILE A 124 12.61 -9.88 -11.45
N ILE A 125 11.61 -10.49 -12.07
CA ILE A 125 11.63 -11.87 -12.51
C ILE A 125 12.42 -11.92 -13.83
N LYS A 126 13.56 -12.62 -13.81
CA LYS A 126 14.42 -12.80 -14.98
C LYS A 126 14.56 -14.28 -15.31
N ASP A 127 14.68 -14.59 -16.59
CA ASP A 127 15.06 -15.93 -17.04
C ASP A 127 16.57 -16.18 -16.89
N GLY A 128 16.99 -17.40 -17.24
CA GLY A 128 18.41 -17.81 -17.26
C GLY A 128 19.28 -16.96 -18.20
N ASP A 129 18.69 -16.32 -19.21
CA ASP A 129 19.38 -15.41 -20.15
C ASP A 129 19.39 -13.96 -19.66
N GLY A 130 18.79 -13.67 -18.49
CA GLY A 130 18.73 -12.36 -17.87
C GLY A 130 17.65 -11.42 -18.43
N LYS A 131 16.74 -11.93 -19.29
CA LYS A 131 15.61 -11.19 -19.84
C LYS A 131 14.44 -11.19 -18.86
N GLU A 132 13.70 -10.09 -18.83
CA GLU A 132 12.52 -9.92 -17.98
C GLU A 132 11.39 -10.85 -18.46
N VAL A 133 10.82 -11.62 -17.53
CA VAL A 133 9.73 -12.57 -17.79
C VAL A 133 8.52 -12.16 -16.97
N CYS A 134 7.40 -11.98 -17.65
CA CYS A 134 6.10 -11.85 -17.00
C CYS A 134 5.60 -13.24 -16.61
N SER A 135 5.51 -13.51 -15.31
CA SER A 135 5.01 -14.77 -14.80
C SER A 135 3.53 -14.65 -14.46
N GLN A 136 2.72 -15.58 -14.95
CA GLN A 136 1.31 -15.68 -14.55
C GLN A 136 1.22 -16.42 -13.22
N ILE A 137 1.26 -15.66 -12.12
CA ILE A 137 1.22 -16.22 -10.77
C ILE A 137 -0.23 -16.52 -10.38
N ASP A 138 -0.56 -17.80 -10.23
CA ASP A 138 -1.80 -18.23 -9.58
C ASP A 138 -1.68 -18.04 -8.06
N ILE A 139 -2.31 -16.98 -7.54
CA ILE A 139 -2.14 -16.55 -6.14
C ILE A 139 -2.48 -17.65 -5.12
N PRO A 140 -3.57 -18.42 -5.23
CA PRO A 140 -3.87 -19.51 -4.30
C PRO A 140 -2.77 -20.59 -4.27
N SER A 141 -2.34 -21.08 -5.43
CA SER A 141 -1.30 -22.13 -5.51
C SER A 141 0.06 -21.60 -5.07
N PHE A 142 0.42 -20.39 -5.50
CA PHE A 142 1.65 -19.71 -5.12
C PHE A 142 1.75 -19.52 -3.61
N THR A 143 0.68 -18.99 -2.98
CA THR A 143 0.64 -18.78 -1.53
C THR A 143 0.73 -20.12 -0.79
N LYS A 144 0.00 -21.14 -1.25
CA LYS A 144 0.06 -22.48 -0.64
C LYS A 144 1.47 -23.06 -0.68
N ASN A 145 2.18 -22.90 -1.80
CA ASN A 145 3.55 -23.40 -1.96
C ASN A 145 4.53 -22.66 -1.05
N ILE A 146 4.43 -21.33 -0.94
CA ILE A 146 5.24 -20.55 -0.01
C ILE A 146 4.96 -20.98 1.43
N VAL A 147 3.69 -21.03 1.83
CA VAL A 147 3.26 -21.43 3.16
C VAL A 147 3.81 -22.80 3.51
N SER A 148 3.69 -23.78 2.61
CA SER A 148 4.20 -25.14 2.83
C SER A 148 5.69 -25.16 3.17
N ARG A 149 6.51 -24.37 2.46
CA ARG A 149 7.96 -24.34 2.65
C ARG A 149 8.39 -23.54 3.88
N VAL A 150 7.79 -22.37 4.12
CA VAL A 150 8.15 -21.53 5.27
C VAL A 150 7.71 -22.20 6.58
N ASN A 151 6.58 -22.90 6.57
CA ASN A 151 6.09 -23.68 7.71
C ASN A 151 7.04 -24.81 8.15
N GLU A 152 7.92 -25.31 7.29
CA GLU A 152 8.90 -26.32 7.70
C GLU A 152 9.89 -25.77 8.74
N LEU A 153 10.10 -24.45 8.74
CA LEU A 153 11.14 -23.78 9.54
C LEU A 153 10.55 -22.93 10.68
N TYR A 154 9.43 -22.27 10.45
CA TYR A 154 8.84 -21.34 11.40
C TYR A 154 7.35 -21.54 11.61
N LEU A 155 6.84 -20.99 12.72
CA LEU A 155 5.41 -20.78 12.89
C LEU A 155 4.97 -19.60 12.03
N THR A 156 3.98 -19.81 11.16
CA THR A 156 3.53 -18.73 10.25
C THR A 156 2.03 -18.51 10.27
N HIS A 157 1.65 -17.26 10.00
CA HIS A 157 0.30 -16.86 9.64
C HIS A 157 0.36 -16.10 8.33
N VAL A 158 -0.53 -16.47 7.39
CA VAL A 158 -0.57 -15.85 6.07
C VAL A 158 -1.97 -15.34 5.79
N TYR A 159 -2.03 -14.09 5.32
CA TYR A 159 -3.26 -13.43 4.93
C TYR A 159 -3.13 -12.88 3.52
N VAL A 160 -4.12 -13.14 2.68
CA VAL A 160 -4.15 -12.68 1.29
C VAL A 160 -5.36 -11.78 1.08
N PHE A 161 -5.15 -10.64 0.43
CA PHE A 161 -6.23 -9.79 -0.02
C PHE A 161 -5.94 -9.22 -1.41
N LYS A 162 -7.01 -8.92 -2.15
CA LYS A 162 -6.92 -8.20 -3.43
C LYS A 162 -7.04 -6.71 -3.15
N HIS A 163 -6.16 -5.90 -3.76
CA HIS A 163 -6.27 -4.46 -3.64
C HIS A 163 -7.56 -3.97 -4.34
N PRO A 164 -8.37 -3.10 -3.72
CA PRO A 164 -9.67 -2.68 -4.28
C PRO A 164 -9.51 -1.79 -5.52
N GLN A 165 -8.46 -0.96 -5.56
CA GLN A 165 -8.23 0.01 -6.63
C GLN A 165 -7.13 -0.38 -7.63
N LEU A 166 -6.24 -1.30 -7.24
CA LEU A 166 -5.07 -1.67 -8.05
C LEU A 166 -5.26 -3.12 -8.52
N PRO A 167 -4.89 -3.46 -9.76
CA PRO A 167 -4.93 -4.83 -10.24
C PRO A 167 -3.76 -5.63 -9.64
N ALA A 168 -3.80 -5.85 -8.32
CA ALA A 168 -2.73 -6.50 -7.58
C ALA A 168 -3.28 -7.30 -6.39
N HIS A 169 -2.56 -8.35 -6.03
CA HIS A 169 -2.81 -9.13 -4.82
C HIS A 169 -1.69 -8.89 -3.82
N VAL A 170 -2.05 -8.76 -2.55
CA VAL A 170 -1.10 -8.58 -1.46
C VAL A 170 -1.18 -9.80 -0.55
N VAL A 171 -0.04 -10.42 -0.32
CA VAL A 171 0.17 -11.54 0.59
C VAL A 171 0.98 -11.03 1.77
N ARG A 172 0.39 -11.07 2.96
CA ARG A 172 1.04 -10.76 4.24
C ARG A 172 1.49 -12.06 4.88
N ILE A 173 2.79 -12.21 5.10
CA ILE A 173 3.40 -13.36 5.78
C ILE A 173 3.93 -12.88 7.13
N GLN A 174 3.38 -13.44 8.20
CA GLN A 174 3.80 -13.16 9.56
C GLN A 174 4.48 -14.39 10.13
N VAL A 175 5.74 -14.23 10.53
CA VAL A 175 6.53 -15.28 11.16
C VAL A 175 6.53 -15.07 12.68
N PHE A 176 6.58 -16.18 13.41
CA PHE A 176 6.62 -16.20 14.85
C PHE A 176 7.71 -17.14 15.37
N ASP A 177 8.42 -16.67 16.38
CA ASP A 177 9.37 -17.47 17.15
C ASP A 177 8.73 -18.03 18.41
N LEU A 178 9.16 -19.22 18.80
CA LEU A 178 8.81 -19.80 20.09
C LEU A 178 9.59 -19.05 21.18
N ASN A 179 8.89 -18.43 22.12
CA ASN A 179 9.53 -17.76 23.24
C ASN A 179 10.18 -18.80 24.17
N SER A 180 11.50 -19.00 24.05
CA SER A 180 12.28 -19.84 24.97
C SER A 180 12.34 -19.27 26.40
N ARG A 181 12.06 -17.98 26.57
CA ARG A 181 12.21 -17.24 27.83
C ARG A 181 10.99 -17.26 28.76
N GLN A 182 9.80 -17.65 28.29
CA GLN A 182 8.59 -17.73 29.12
C GLN A 182 8.20 -19.20 29.31
N GLY A 183 8.98 -19.86 30.18
CA GLY A 183 8.53 -20.94 31.06
C GLY A 183 7.86 -22.14 30.40
N LEU A 184 8.64 -23.21 30.27
CA LEU A 184 8.21 -24.62 30.25
C LEU A 184 7.28 -25.05 31.42
N LEU A 185 6.83 -24.13 32.29
CA LEU A 185 6.19 -24.44 33.56
C LEU A 185 4.93 -23.64 33.92
N ASP A 186 4.55 -22.55 33.22
CA ASP A 186 3.34 -21.79 33.60
C ASP A 186 2.69 -21.06 32.42
N SER A 187 1.85 -21.77 31.66
CA SER A 187 0.60 -21.31 31.03
C SER A 187 0.21 -22.27 29.91
N SER A 188 -1.08 -22.58 29.80
CA SER A 188 -1.65 -23.63 28.94
C SER A 188 -1.54 -23.40 27.42
N GLN A 189 -0.72 -22.44 26.96
CA GLN A 189 -0.49 -22.17 25.52
C GLN A 189 0.94 -21.68 25.27
N PRO A 190 1.64 -22.20 24.24
CA PRO A 190 2.96 -21.72 23.87
C PRO A 190 2.87 -20.24 23.46
N GLN A 191 3.60 -19.38 24.16
CA GLN A 191 3.67 -17.97 23.79
C GLN A 191 4.67 -17.79 22.66
N VAL A 192 4.25 -17.08 21.63
CA VAL A 192 5.07 -16.81 20.46
C VAL A 192 5.34 -15.32 20.32
N SER A 193 6.56 -14.95 19.95
CA SER A 193 6.93 -13.58 19.61
C SER A 193 6.80 -13.37 18.10
N PRO A 194 6.04 -12.37 17.65
CA PRO A 194 5.94 -12.04 16.24
C PRO A 194 7.16 -11.26 15.76
N HIS A 195 7.60 -11.55 14.54
CA HIS A 195 8.51 -10.70 13.77
C HIS A 195 7.78 -9.54 13.08
N ALA A 196 8.48 -8.68 12.35
CA ALA A 196 7.79 -7.77 11.43
C ALA A 196 7.12 -8.57 10.29
N PRO A 197 5.90 -8.22 9.85
CA PRO A 197 5.27 -8.91 8.73
C PRO A 197 6.02 -8.63 7.44
N PHE A 198 6.26 -9.68 6.66
CA PHE A 198 6.78 -9.58 5.31
C PHE A 198 5.62 -9.49 4.32
N LEU A 199 5.53 -8.37 3.61
CA LEU A 199 4.51 -8.12 2.61
C LEU A 199 5.04 -8.45 1.23
N ILE A 200 4.21 -9.09 0.42
CA ILE A 200 4.46 -9.36 -1.00
C ILE A 200 3.26 -8.81 -1.76
N CYS A 201 3.50 -8.04 -2.81
CA CYS A 201 2.48 -7.60 -3.72
C CYS A 201 2.85 -8.02 -5.14
N THR A 202 1.93 -8.74 -5.79
CA THR A 202 2.06 -9.24 -7.15
C THR A 202 1.08 -8.48 -8.04
N PRO A 203 1.53 -7.48 -8.82
CA PRO A 203 0.72 -6.85 -9.85
C PRO A 203 0.34 -7.86 -10.93
N SER A 204 -0.86 -7.73 -11.48
CA SER A 204 -1.29 -8.55 -12.61
C SER A 204 -0.40 -8.27 -13.83
N GLU A 205 0.06 -9.36 -14.47
CA GLU A 205 0.76 -9.32 -15.77
C GLU A 205 2.03 -8.44 -15.76
N SER A 206 2.77 -8.44 -14.66
CA SER A 206 4.02 -7.70 -14.51
C SER A 206 5.21 -8.63 -14.25
N PRO A 207 6.42 -8.33 -14.78
CA PRO A 207 7.64 -9.04 -14.39
C PRO A 207 8.16 -8.61 -13.00
N TYR A 208 7.47 -7.67 -12.33
CA TYR A 208 7.89 -7.12 -11.05
C TYR A 208 7.07 -7.73 -9.90
N ILE A 209 7.76 -8.09 -8.82
CA ILE A 209 7.16 -8.44 -7.53
C ILE A 209 7.56 -7.36 -6.55
N PHE A 210 6.58 -6.71 -5.92
CA PHE A 210 6.83 -5.75 -4.86
C PHE A 210 6.88 -6.49 -3.53
N HIS A 211 7.76 -6.08 -2.64
CA HIS A 211 7.83 -6.67 -1.32
C HIS A 211 8.35 -5.68 -0.28
N SER A 212 8.23 -6.03 0.99
CA SER A 212 8.83 -5.28 2.10
C SER A 212 10.34 -5.14 1.93
N GLU A 213 10.89 -4.03 2.42
CA GLU A 213 12.34 -3.83 2.51
C GLU A 213 13.03 -5.02 3.20
N ILE A 214 14.08 -5.52 2.55
CA ILE A 214 14.88 -6.62 3.10
C ILE A 214 15.74 -6.02 4.21
N SER A 215 15.31 -6.19 5.45
CA SER A 215 16.17 -5.94 6.60
C SER A 215 17.30 -6.97 6.68
N ASP A 216 18.24 -6.76 7.61
CA ASP A 216 19.30 -7.73 7.91
C ASP A 216 18.78 -9.06 8.49
N ASP A 217 17.47 -9.19 8.68
CA ASP A 217 16.88 -10.42 9.17
C ASP A 217 17.01 -11.58 8.16
N VAL A 218 17.48 -12.71 8.68
CA VAL A 218 17.68 -13.95 7.94
C VAL A 218 16.35 -14.46 7.38
N PHE A 219 15.24 -14.26 8.08
CA PHE A 219 13.94 -14.79 7.62
C PHE A 219 13.43 -14.05 6.37
N HIS A 220 13.70 -12.74 6.21
CA HIS A 220 13.32 -12.01 4.99
C HIS A 220 14.03 -12.56 3.75
N LYS A 221 15.33 -12.83 3.86
CA LYS A 221 16.14 -13.43 2.78
C LYS A 221 15.65 -14.84 2.45
N LEU A 222 15.28 -15.62 3.48
CA LEU A 222 14.70 -16.95 3.32
C LEU A 222 13.34 -16.91 2.60
N ILE A 223 12.44 -16.00 3.00
CA ILE A 223 11.13 -15.84 2.35
C ILE A 223 11.35 -15.47 0.87
N LEU A 224 12.24 -14.53 0.58
CA LEU A 224 12.53 -14.13 -0.80
C LEU A 224 13.08 -15.29 -1.64
N LYS A 225 13.98 -16.11 -1.08
CA LYS A 225 14.47 -17.30 -1.76
C LYS A 225 13.38 -18.35 -1.96
N THR A 226 12.47 -18.47 -0.99
CA THR A 226 11.30 -19.34 -1.10
C THR A 226 10.35 -18.88 -2.20
N ILE A 227 10.13 -17.56 -2.32
CA ILE A 227 9.36 -16.97 -3.43
C ILE A 227 9.99 -17.36 -4.75
N GLU A 228 11.30 -17.17 -4.93
CA GLU A 228 12.03 -17.52 -6.16
C GLU A 228 11.79 -18.99 -6.55
N LEU A 229 11.82 -19.93 -5.58
CA LEU A 229 11.57 -21.36 -5.79
C LEU A 229 10.09 -21.71 -6.01
N CYS A 230 9.17 -20.80 -5.67
CA CYS A 230 7.73 -20.98 -5.83
C CYS A 230 7.19 -20.28 -7.08
N LEU A 231 8.03 -19.52 -7.78
CA LEU A 231 7.64 -18.93 -9.05
C LEU A 231 7.35 -20.05 -10.06
N PRO A 232 6.35 -19.88 -10.94
CA PRO A 232 6.11 -20.80 -12.03
C PRO A 232 7.38 -20.95 -12.88
N GLU A 233 8.02 -22.11 -12.77
CA GLU A 233 9.06 -22.51 -13.71
C GLU A 233 8.34 -22.92 -15.00
N ASN A 234 8.71 -22.28 -16.11
CA ASN A 234 8.48 -22.92 -17.39
C ASN A 234 9.49 -24.08 -17.44
N ASP A 235 9.04 -25.32 -17.68
CA ASP A 235 9.82 -26.59 -17.60
C ASP A 235 11.20 -26.60 -18.30
N LYS A 236 11.59 -25.52 -19.00
CA LYS A 236 12.80 -25.38 -19.79
C LYS A 236 13.74 -24.26 -19.33
N ILE A 237 13.30 -23.31 -18.50
CA ILE A 237 14.10 -22.13 -18.17
C ILE A 237 13.98 -21.79 -16.69
N PRO A 238 15.07 -21.89 -15.90
CA PRO A 238 15.05 -21.49 -14.50
C PRO A 238 14.81 -19.98 -14.41
N VAL A 239 13.97 -19.60 -13.45
CA VAL A 239 13.64 -18.21 -13.17
C VAL A 239 14.46 -17.74 -11.96
N LYS A 240 15.00 -16.52 -12.06
CA LYS A 240 15.74 -15.86 -10.99
C LYS A 240 15.05 -14.58 -10.58
N LEU A 241 15.02 -14.34 -9.28
CA LEU A 241 14.53 -13.10 -8.72
C LEU A 241 15.72 -12.14 -8.49
N VAL A 242 15.69 -10.96 -9.12
CA VAL A 242 16.73 -9.93 -8.97
C VAL A 242 16.15 -8.71 -8.27
N THR A 243 16.54 -8.53 -7.00
CA THR A 243 16.09 -7.40 -6.19
C THR A 243 16.78 -6.10 -6.58
N SER A 244 16.01 -5.02 -6.59
CA SER A 244 16.51 -3.67 -6.83
C SER A 244 17.28 -3.13 -5.63
N GLU A 245 18.38 -2.43 -5.88
CA GLU A 245 19.14 -1.68 -4.87
C GLU A 245 18.53 -0.27 -4.62
N GLN A 246 17.39 0.03 -5.24
CA GLN A 246 16.72 1.32 -5.06
C GLN A 246 16.16 1.45 -3.65
N LYS A 247 16.14 2.69 -3.15
CA LYS A 247 15.53 2.98 -1.84
C LYS A 247 14.04 2.64 -1.85
N PRO A 248 13.50 2.15 -0.73
CA PRO A 248 12.09 1.82 -0.62
C PRO A 248 11.17 3.01 -0.91
N ILE A 249 10.04 2.74 -1.55
CA ILE A 249 8.96 3.68 -1.82
C ILE A 249 7.86 3.43 -0.80
N GLN A 250 7.39 4.46 -0.11
CA GLN A 250 6.43 4.29 0.99
C GLN A 250 5.00 3.96 0.55
N SER A 251 4.64 4.27 -0.69
CA SER A 251 3.28 4.10 -1.21
C SER A 251 3.20 2.95 -2.20
N LEU A 252 2.26 2.04 -1.96
CA LEU A 252 2.01 0.91 -2.86
C LEU A 252 1.47 1.40 -4.22
N ALA A 253 0.63 2.43 -4.21
CA ALA A 253 0.13 3.07 -5.42
C ALA A 253 1.28 3.70 -6.22
N SER A 254 2.24 4.31 -5.54
CA SER A 254 3.39 4.95 -6.17
C SER A 254 4.33 3.96 -6.85
N ILE A 255 4.72 2.88 -6.16
CA ILE A 255 5.55 1.83 -6.76
C ILE A 255 4.81 1.12 -7.91
N HIS A 256 3.50 0.92 -7.78
CA HIS A 256 2.68 0.37 -8.86
C HIS A 256 2.61 1.32 -10.07
N ALA A 257 2.51 2.63 -9.88
CA ALA A 257 2.55 3.59 -10.99
C ALA A 257 3.90 3.57 -11.73
N LEU A 258 5.01 3.37 -11.00
CA LEU A 258 6.37 3.37 -11.54
C LEU A 258 6.77 2.06 -12.23
N LYS A 259 6.39 0.92 -11.64
CA LYS A 259 6.88 -0.41 -12.04
C LYS A 259 5.77 -1.41 -12.36
N GLY A 260 4.55 -1.13 -11.95
CA GLY A 260 3.40 -1.97 -12.26
C GLY A 260 2.96 -1.83 -13.70
N ASN A 261 1.79 -2.38 -14.01
CA ASN A 261 1.21 -2.34 -15.34
C ASN A 261 0.50 -1.00 -15.58
N SER A 262 1.27 0.10 -15.56
CA SER A 262 0.78 1.45 -15.74
C SER A 262 1.48 2.14 -16.90
N ARG A 263 0.71 2.90 -17.69
CA ARG A 263 1.25 3.79 -18.74
C ARG A 263 2.16 4.85 -18.15
N LEU A 264 1.91 5.23 -16.90
CA LEU A 264 2.72 6.21 -16.17
C LEU A 264 4.15 5.72 -15.97
N GLY A 265 4.42 4.41 -15.90
CA GLY A 265 5.75 3.89 -15.57
C GLY A 265 6.87 4.32 -16.55
N LYS A 266 6.50 4.69 -17.79
CA LYS A 266 7.44 5.15 -18.82
C LYS A 266 7.25 6.62 -19.24
N SER A 267 6.19 7.26 -18.77
CA SER A 267 5.77 8.59 -19.23
C SER A 267 5.35 9.44 -18.03
N LEU A 268 6.33 9.84 -17.21
CA LEU A 268 6.15 10.74 -16.06
C LEU A 268 6.62 12.16 -16.37
N GLY A 269 6.24 13.10 -15.51
CA GLY A 269 6.62 14.52 -15.62
C GLY A 269 5.99 15.16 -16.85
N VAL A 270 6.80 15.86 -17.65
CA VAL A 270 6.38 16.51 -18.91
C VAL A 270 5.61 15.56 -19.83
N TRP A 271 5.96 14.27 -19.84
CA TRP A 271 5.40 13.28 -20.75
C TRP A 271 4.10 12.63 -20.25
N SER A 272 3.58 13.03 -19.09
CA SER A 272 2.39 12.41 -18.49
C SER A 272 1.14 12.51 -19.38
N GLN A 273 1.02 13.56 -20.20
CA GLN A 273 -0.11 13.73 -21.11
C GLN A 273 -0.28 12.55 -22.06
N TYR A 274 0.83 11.94 -22.50
CA TYR A 274 0.81 10.77 -23.36
C TYR A 274 0.34 9.51 -22.63
N ALA A 275 0.64 9.38 -21.33
CA ALA A 275 0.11 8.27 -20.54
C ALA A 275 -1.40 8.37 -20.38
N HIS A 276 -1.91 9.58 -20.21
CA HIS A 276 -3.34 9.85 -20.05
C HIS A 276 -4.13 9.88 -21.37
N GLY A 277 -3.45 10.06 -22.51
CA GLY A 277 -4.10 10.15 -23.82
C GLY A 277 -4.83 11.48 -24.05
N HIS A 278 -4.38 12.56 -23.42
CA HIS A 278 -4.98 13.89 -23.60
C HIS A 278 -4.47 14.64 -24.83
N VAL A 279 -3.38 14.18 -25.44
CA VAL A 279 -2.72 14.89 -26.55
C VAL A 279 -3.54 14.81 -27.84
N ASP A 280 -4.06 13.62 -28.13
CA ASP A 280 -4.75 13.34 -29.39
C ASP A 280 -6.19 12.89 -29.12
N THR A 281 -7.13 13.43 -29.89
CA THR A 281 -8.47 12.85 -29.99
C THR A 281 -8.43 11.58 -30.84
N GLY A 282 -9.33 10.63 -30.55
CA GLY A 282 -9.43 9.42 -31.36
C GLY A 282 -9.73 9.76 -32.83
N PRO A 283 -9.41 8.87 -33.79
CA PRO A 283 -9.64 9.13 -35.22
C PRO A 283 -11.13 9.31 -35.59
N LEU A 284 -12.04 8.89 -34.70
CA LEU A 284 -13.49 9.09 -34.81
C LEU A 284 -14.01 10.08 -33.75
N GLY A 285 -13.11 10.84 -33.13
CA GLY A 285 -13.44 11.87 -32.16
C GLY A 285 -14.14 13.05 -32.81
N ASP A 286 -14.80 13.85 -31.97
CA ASP A 286 -15.45 15.07 -32.41
C ASP A 286 -14.40 16.06 -32.96
N LEU A 287 -14.61 16.53 -34.19
CA LEU A 287 -13.70 17.46 -34.86
C LEU A 287 -13.64 18.79 -34.10
N ASP A 288 -14.76 19.23 -33.51
CA ASP A 288 -14.83 20.50 -32.77
C ASP A 288 -13.95 20.49 -31.49
N GLN A 289 -13.59 19.29 -31.01
CA GLN A 289 -12.71 19.09 -29.86
C GLN A 289 -11.23 18.95 -30.25
N HIS A 290 -10.91 19.03 -31.54
CA HIS A 290 -9.54 18.87 -32.01
C HIS A 290 -8.69 20.11 -31.69
N SER A 291 -7.52 19.90 -31.08
CA SER A 291 -6.62 20.96 -30.60
C SER A 291 -6.27 21.99 -31.67
N THR A 292 -5.99 21.55 -32.90
CA THR A 292 -5.68 22.46 -34.02
C THR A 292 -6.83 23.39 -34.43
N LEU A 293 -8.09 23.03 -34.15
CA LEU A 293 -9.25 23.89 -34.42
C LEU A 293 -9.54 24.85 -33.25
N GLN A 294 -9.14 24.48 -32.03
CA GLN A 294 -9.30 25.29 -30.83
C GLN A 294 -8.18 26.32 -30.61
N GLU A 295 -6.97 26.09 -31.13
CA GLU A 295 -5.82 27.02 -31.00
C GLU A 295 -6.10 28.44 -31.52
N HIS A 296 -7.11 28.61 -32.39
CA HIS A 296 -7.54 29.93 -32.84
C HIS A 296 -8.37 30.73 -31.81
N PHE A 297 -8.85 30.12 -30.73
CA PHE A 297 -9.72 30.77 -29.73
C PHE A 297 -9.04 31.10 -28.39
N ASN A 298 -7.90 30.47 -28.06
CA ASN A 298 -7.25 30.60 -26.75
C ASN A 298 -6.08 31.60 -26.70
N GLY A 299 -6.04 32.60 -27.60
CA GLY A 299 -5.18 33.78 -27.48
C GLY A 299 -5.57 34.72 -26.34
N GLY A 300 -6.04 34.18 -25.21
CA GLY A 300 -6.61 34.89 -24.08
C GLY A 300 -5.56 35.61 -23.23
N SER A 301 -5.91 36.84 -22.90
CA SER A 301 -5.25 37.80 -22.01
C SER A 301 -5.04 37.29 -20.57
N GLY A 302 -4.11 36.36 -20.35
CA GLY A 302 -3.58 36.04 -19.02
C GLY A 302 -2.55 37.07 -18.56
N SER A 303 -2.46 37.33 -17.25
CA SER A 303 -1.34 38.09 -16.69
C SER A 303 -0.03 37.33 -16.96
N PRO A 304 1.13 38.00 -16.99
CA PRO A 304 2.41 37.30 -17.19
C PRO A 304 2.67 36.22 -16.13
N GLU A 305 2.14 36.40 -14.92
CA GLU A 305 2.25 35.44 -13.81
C GLU A 305 1.46 34.15 -14.09
N THR A 306 0.20 34.24 -14.56
CA THR A 306 -0.57 33.03 -14.86
C THR A 306 0.05 32.21 -15.99
N LYS A 307 0.69 32.87 -16.97
CA LYS A 307 1.42 32.17 -18.03
C LYS A 307 2.65 31.43 -17.49
N LEU A 308 3.34 31.98 -16.49
CA LEU A 308 4.47 31.29 -15.85
C LEU A 308 4.00 30.09 -15.04
N ASP A 309 2.89 30.20 -14.32
CA ASP A 309 2.26 29.10 -13.59
C ASP A 309 1.82 27.97 -14.53
N GLU A 310 1.22 28.30 -15.67
CA GLU A 310 0.85 27.34 -16.73
C GLU A 310 2.09 26.64 -17.29
N ILE A 311 3.15 27.37 -17.62
CA ILE A 311 4.40 26.80 -18.13
C ILE A 311 5.05 25.88 -17.09
N ALA A 312 5.07 26.28 -15.81
CA ALA A 312 5.58 25.46 -14.72
C ALA A 312 4.76 24.16 -14.57
N SER A 313 3.43 24.26 -14.62
CA SER A 313 2.53 23.11 -14.50
C SER A 313 2.72 22.12 -15.65
N LEU A 314 2.81 22.62 -16.88
CA LEU A 314 3.14 21.82 -18.05
C LEU A 314 4.50 21.13 -17.93
N ARG A 315 5.53 21.81 -17.41
CA ARG A 315 6.87 21.22 -17.26
C ARG A 315 6.94 20.15 -16.17
N TYR A 316 6.28 20.34 -15.03
CA TYR A 316 6.43 19.43 -13.90
C TYR A 316 5.35 18.35 -13.83
N GLN A 317 4.11 18.67 -14.19
CA GLN A 317 2.98 17.76 -14.13
C GLN A 317 2.59 17.22 -15.50
N GLY A 318 2.96 17.91 -16.57
CA GLY A 318 2.60 17.59 -17.94
C GLY A 318 1.28 18.24 -18.37
N PHE A 319 0.34 18.55 -17.47
CA PHE A 319 -0.95 19.17 -17.83
C PHE A 319 -1.26 20.38 -16.94
N ILE A 320 -2.18 21.23 -17.39
CA ILE A 320 -2.67 22.37 -16.62
C ILE A 320 -3.84 21.87 -15.76
N THR A 321 -3.68 21.89 -14.44
CA THR A 321 -4.82 21.77 -13.53
C THR A 321 -5.52 23.12 -13.49
N ASP A 322 -6.80 23.18 -13.85
CA ASP A 322 -7.63 24.38 -13.70
C ASP A 322 -7.92 24.69 -12.21
N GLY A 323 -6.88 25.00 -11.45
CA GLY A 323 -6.94 25.41 -10.04
C GLY A 323 -7.23 26.90 -9.85
N HIS A 324 -7.27 27.69 -10.92
CA HIS A 324 -7.44 29.14 -10.86
C HIS A 324 -8.87 29.64 -10.62
N THR A 325 -9.85 28.77 -10.33
CA THR A 325 -11.07 29.27 -9.67
C THR A 325 -10.79 29.49 -8.19
N SER A 326 -10.06 30.57 -7.89
CA SER A 326 -10.07 31.19 -6.57
C SER A 326 -11.47 31.75 -6.30
N ASN A 327 -12.43 30.87 -6.00
CA ASN A 327 -13.69 31.25 -5.36
C ASN A 327 -13.40 31.60 -3.91
N ARG A 328 -12.85 32.80 -3.73
CA ARG A 328 -12.71 33.46 -2.43
C ARG A 328 -14.04 34.04 -1.93
N SER A 329 -15.18 33.71 -2.54
CA SER A 329 -16.50 34.17 -2.08
C SER A 329 -17.49 33.03 -1.86
N SER A 330 -18.09 33.09 -0.68
CA SER A 330 -19.31 32.42 -0.22
C SER A 330 -19.18 31.04 0.44
N ARG A 331 -19.01 31.11 1.77
CA ARG A 331 -19.65 30.16 2.68
C ARG A 331 -21.17 30.20 2.43
N LYS A 332 -21.72 29.25 1.68
CA LYS A 332 -23.07 28.75 1.92
C LYS A 332 -23.01 27.23 1.87
N ARG A 333 -23.34 26.63 3.01
CA ARG A 333 -23.60 25.19 3.12
C ARG A 333 -24.86 24.92 2.33
N ASP A 334 -24.74 24.08 1.30
CA ASP A 334 -25.88 23.31 0.81
C ASP A 334 -25.51 21.83 0.85
N PHE A 335 -26.40 21.07 1.49
CA PHE A 335 -26.31 19.64 1.74
C PHE A 335 -27.23 18.95 0.74
N SER A 336 -26.68 18.31 -0.29
CA SER A 336 -27.38 17.24 -1.02
C SER A 336 -26.46 16.43 -1.94
N VAL A 337 -26.42 15.11 -1.68
CA VAL A 337 -26.24 13.98 -2.62
C VAL A 337 -24.85 13.86 -3.28
N VAL A 338 -23.92 13.08 -2.69
CA VAL A 338 -23.63 11.64 -2.89
C VAL A 338 -22.94 11.32 -4.22
N GLU A 339 -21.77 10.65 -4.09
CA GLU A 339 -20.87 10.12 -5.12
C GLU A 339 -19.91 11.10 -5.82
N SER A 340 -18.74 11.34 -5.22
CA SER A 340 -17.46 10.99 -5.84
C SER A 340 -16.30 11.27 -4.87
N GLU A 341 -15.43 10.28 -4.69
CA GLU A 341 -14.02 10.39 -4.31
C GLU A 341 -13.61 11.42 -3.23
N MET A 342 -13.59 10.99 -1.97
CA MET A 342 -12.68 11.57 -0.97
C MET A 342 -11.23 11.16 -1.31
N VAL A 343 -10.65 11.78 -2.34
CA VAL A 343 -9.19 11.94 -2.40
C VAL A 343 -8.89 13.12 -1.48
N PRO A 344 -8.01 12.98 -0.46
CA PRO A 344 -7.60 14.13 0.35
C PRO A 344 -7.11 15.21 -0.62
N THR A 345 -7.62 16.43 -0.49
CA THR A 345 -7.34 17.58 -1.35
C THR A 345 -5.83 17.66 -1.62
N ARG A 346 -5.40 17.06 -2.74
CA ARG A 346 -4.01 17.08 -3.14
C ARG A 346 -3.69 18.54 -3.42
N SER A 347 -2.65 19.04 -2.77
CA SER A 347 -2.10 20.37 -3.08
C SER A 347 -1.90 20.47 -4.60
N GLN A 348 -2.16 21.63 -5.19
CA GLN A 348 -1.95 21.86 -6.63
C GLN A 348 -0.52 21.55 -7.09
N PHE A 349 0.42 21.45 -6.15
CA PHE A 349 1.83 21.17 -6.39
C PHE A 349 2.22 19.71 -6.10
N ALA A 350 1.30 18.91 -5.57
CA ALA A 350 1.55 17.49 -5.30
C ALA A 350 1.67 16.76 -6.63
N SER A 351 2.76 16.03 -6.79
CA SER A 351 2.96 15.19 -7.95
C SER A 351 2.01 14.00 -7.93
N HIS A 352 1.75 13.43 -9.10
CA HIS A 352 0.92 12.23 -9.21
C HIS A 352 1.53 11.04 -8.44
N THR A 353 2.86 10.99 -8.35
CA THR A 353 3.61 9.89 -7.73
C THR A 353 4.68 10.46 -6.80
N PRO A 354 4.38 10.66 -5.51
CA PRO A 354 5.31 11.26 -4.57
C PRO A 354 6.55 10.36 -4.39
N LEU A 355 7.72 10.94 -4.65
CA LEU A 355 9.01 10.29 -4.47
C LEU A 355 9.76 10.99 -3.34
N GLN A 356 10.24 10.20 -2.38
CA GLN A 356 10.88 10.78 -1.19
C GLN A 356 12.38 11.01 -1.32
N HIS A 357 13.02 10.11 -2.06
CA HIS A 357 14.45 10.12 -2.28
C HIS A 357 14.76 9.94 -3.75
N THR A 358 15.49 10.90 -4.30
CA THR A 358 16.02 10.81 -5.66
C THR A 358 17.50 11.21 -5.66
N GLU A 359 18.27 10.50 -6.47
CA GLU A 359 19.70 10.73 -6.64
C GLU A 359 20.00 10.77 -8.13
N PHE A 360 20.64 11.85 -8.56
CA PHE A 360 21.08 12.03 -9.93
C PHE A 360 22.60 12.14 -9.96
N LEU A 361 23.21 11.43 -10.90
CA LEU A 361 24.62 11.55 -11.22
C LEU A 361 24.73 12.14 -12.62
N ILE A 362 25.12 13.41 -12.69
CA ILE A 362 25.32 14.13 -13.94
C ILE A 362 26.79 13.96 -14.31
N GLN A 363 27.02 13.30 -15.44
CA GLN A 363 28.35 13.07 -16.00
C GLN A 363 28.47 13.70 -17.38
N GLU A 364 28.99 14.92 -17.44
CA GLU A 364 29.14 15.65 -18.69
C GLU A 364 30.62 15.79 -19.08
N PRO A 365 30.97 15.66 -20.37
CA PRO A 365 32.33 15.95 -20.81
C PRO A 365 32.60 17.45 -20.66
N ILE A 366 33.67 17.81 -19.95
CA ILE A 366 34.03 19.24 -19.72
C ILE A 366 34.54 19.88 -21.02
N ASN A 367 35.18 19.07 -21.88
CA ASN A 367 35.57 19.44 -23.24
C ASN A 367 35.42 18.21 -24.13
N SER A 368 34.94 18.39 -25.36
CA SER A 368 34.80 17.32 -26.36
C SER A 368 36.10 16.60 -26.70
N ASN A 369 37.25 17.25 -26.45
CA ASN A 369 38.59 16.73 -26.77
C ASN A 369 39.35 16.15 -25.56
N VAL A 370 38.80 16.20 -24.35
CA VAL A 370 39.47 15.69 -23.15
C VAL A 370 38.60 14.62 -22.50
N PRO A 371 39.13 13.43 -22.17
CA PRO A 371 38.34 12.35 -21.56
C PRO A 371 37.84 12.66 -20.13
N SER A 372 38.14 13.83 -19.58
CA SER A 372 37.69 14.30 -18.27
C SER A 372 36.19 14.57 -18.28
N ARG A 373 35.44 13.84 -17.45
CA ARG A 373 34.02 14.10 -17.18
C ARG A 373 33.85 14.85 -15.86
N SER A 374 32.95 15.82 -15.82
CA SER A 374 32.42 16.34 -14.57
C SER A 374 31.60 15.25 -13.90
N ASN A 375 31.62 15.19 -12.57
CA ASN A 375 30.81 14.26 -11.78
C ASN A 375 30.05 15.07 -10.74
N ILE A 376 28.82 15.46 -11.06
CA ILE A 376 27.96 16.18 -10.14
C ILE A 376 26.93 15.19 -9.59
N LYS A 377 26.93 15.01 -8.28
CA LYS A 377 25.99 14.14 -7.58
C LYS A 377 24.94 14.99 -6.86
N LEU A 378 23.72 15.01 -7.39
CA LEU A 378 22.59 15.71 -6.80
C LEU A 378 21.75 14.71 -5.99
N LYS A 379 21.50 15.01 -4.71
CA LYS A 379 20.63 14.21 -3.84
C LYS A 379 19.49 15.09 -3.33
N LEU A 380 18.26 14.62 -3.47
CA LEU A 380 17.07 15.33 -3.03
C LEU A 380 16.32 14.48 -1.99
N PHE A 381 15.87 15.11 -0.88
CA PHE A 381 15.22 14.44 0.26
C PHE A 381 13.98 15.17 0.77
N GLY A 382 12.82 14.50 0.85
CA GLY A 382 11.64 14.91 1.63
C GLY A 382 10.35 14.23 1.16
N SER A 383 9.16 14.80 1.36
CA SER A 383 7.87 14.08 1.18
C SER A 383 7.46 13.86 -0.29
N ASP A 384 7.62 14.89 -1.13
CA ASP A 384 7.36 14.82 -2.58
C ASP A 384 8.37 15.69 -3.33
N ARG A 385 9.31 15.05 -4.04
CA ARG A 385 10.41 15.73 -4.75
C ARG A 385 10.03 16.27 -6.12
N MET A 386 8.99 15.72 -6.76
CA MET A 386 8.51 16.23 -8.04
C MET A 386 7.62 17.48 -7.86
N GLY A 387 7.29 17.82 -6.61
CA GLY A 387 6.72 19.10 -6.19
C GLY A 387 7.70 20.29 -6.18
N LEU A 388 8.89 20.18 -6.80
CA LEU A 388 9.82 21.30 -7.05
C LEU A 388 9.17 22.49 -7.78
N HIS A 389 7.95 22.32 -8.31
CA HIS A 389 7.08 23.38 -8.79
C HIS A 389 6.89 24.51 -7.76
N MET A 390 6.87 24.19 -6.45
CA MET A 390 6.76 25.19 -5.37
C MET A 390 8.00 26.09 -5.17
N ASP A 391 9.20 25.61 -5.47
CA ASP A 391 10.46 26.30 -5.13
C ASP A 391 10.97 27.22 -6.27
N ILE A 392 10.30 27.19 -7.43
CA ILE A 392 10.70 27.92 -8.66
C ILE A 392 9.73 29.06 -8.99
N LEU A 393 8.59 29.13 -8.30
CA LEU A 393 7.68 30.28 -8.26
C LEU A 393 7.99 31.13 -7.03
#